data_AF-A0A438HI21-F1
#
_entry.id   AF-A0A438HI21-F1
#
_cell.length_a   1.000
_cell.length_b   1.000
_cell.length_c   1.000
_cell.angle_alpha   90.00
_cell.angle_beta   90.00
_cell.angle_gamma   90.00
#
_symmetry.space_group_name_H-M   'P 1'
#
loop_
_entity.id
_entity.type
_entity.pdbx_description
1 polymer ?
#
loop_
_entity_poly.entity_id
_entity_poly.type
_entity_poly.pdbx_seq_one_letter_code
_entity_poly.pdbx_strand_id
1 'polypeptide(L)'
;MGGICYERTLFGLQRALENRVSKYQDKKKTKGEAAVEAYSLVGFPYAFQVWAYEAIPLIGLKYATRVSERYPRILNWSATSAPRSTEVENVFLEPHLTFHSLLTPTLEE
;
A
#
# COMPACT_ATOMS: atom_id res chain seq x y z
N MET A 1 3.58 -8.75 -21.53
CA MET A 1 2.65 -9.45 -20.60
C MET A 1 2.34 -8.69 -19.32
N GLY A 2 3.24 -7.85 -18.78
CA GLY A 2 2.99 -7.10 -17.53
C GLY A 2 1.86 -6.06 -17.60
N GLY A 3 1.75 -5.32 -18.73
CA GLY A 3 0.72 -4.28 -18.90
C GLY A 3 -0.72 -4.81 -18.74
N ILE A 4 -1.04 -5.94 -19.35
CA ILE A 4 -2.38 -6.55 -19.28
C ILE A 4 -2.72 -6.98 -17.84
N CYS A 5 -1.74 -7.49 -17.08
CA CYS A 5 -1.94 -7.86 -15.68
C CYS A 5 -2.16 -6.61 -14.79
N TYR A 6 -1.42 -5.54 -15.06
CA TYR A 6 -1.57 -4.27 -14.36
C TYR A 6 -2.93 -3.63 -14.62
N GLU A 7 -3.35 -3.52 -15.89
CA GLU A 7 -4.65 -2.95 -16.26
C GLU A 7 -5.82 -3.72 -15.63
N ARG A 8 -5.77 -5.05 -15.65
CA ARG A 8 -6.80 -5.88 -15.00
C ARG A 8 -6.84 -5.66 -13.49
N THR A 9 -5.69 -5.50 -12.85
CA THR A 9 -5.59 -5.24 -11.41
C THR A 9 -6.12 -3.84 -11.08
N LEU A 10 -5.73 -2.84 -11.87
CA LEU A 10 -6.17 -1.45 -11.72
C LEU A 10 -7.68 -1.32 -11.90
N PHE A 11 -8.24 -1.96 -12.93
CA PHE A 11 -9.67 -1.96 -13.19
C PHE A 11 -10.45 -2.65 -12.05
N GLY A 12 -9.95 -3.78 -11.55
CA GLY A 12 -10.52 -4.45 -10.38
C GLY A 12 -10.53 -3.55 -9.14
N LEU A 13 -9.45 -2.80 -8.92
CA LEU A 13 -9.32 -1.84 -7.83
C LEU A 13 -10.30 -0.66 -7.97
N GLN A 14 -10.40 -0.06 -9.15
CA GLN A 14 -11.35 1.03 -9.44
C GLN A 14 -12.78 0.59 -9.13
N ARG A 15 -13.19 -0.58 -9.64
CA ARG A 15 -14.54 -1.11 -9.39
C ARG A 15 -14.79 -1.45 -7.91
N ALA A 16 -13.78 -1.95 -7.21
CA ALA A 16 -13.88 -2.20 -5.77
C ALA A 16 -14.05 -0.90 -4.98
N LEU A 17 -13.35 0.17 -5.38
CA LEU A 17 -13.47 1.49 -4.79
C LEU A 17 -14.85 2.10 -5.04
N GLU A 18 -15.35 2.09 -6.28
CA GLU A 18 -16.67 2.65 -6.62
C GLU A 18 -17.81 2.05 -5.78
N ASN A 19 -17.85 0.71 -5.69
CA ASN A 19 -18.86 0.01 -4.89
C ASN A 19 -18.79 0.36 -3.39
N ARG A 20 -17.61 0.73 -2.89
CA ARG A 20 -17.40 1.07 -1.48
C ARG A 20 -17.65 2.55 -1.22
N VAL A 21 -17.30 3.44 -2.16
CA VAL A 21 -17.64 4.86 -2.14
C VAL A 21 -19.16 5.03 -2.08
N SER A 22 -19.92 4.28 -2.88
CA SER A 22 -21.39 4.31 -2.80
C SER A 22 -21.89 3.91 -1.41
N LYS A 23 -21.36 2.82 -0.83
CA LYS A 23 -21.72 2.37 0.53
C LYS A 23 -21.32 3.37 1.61
N TYR A 24 -20.20 4.07 1.43
CA TYR A 24 -19.77 5.14 2.33
C TYR A 24 -20.74 6.32 2.29
N GLN A 25 -21.18 6.76 1.11
CA GLN A 25 -22.17 7.84 0.99
C GLN A 25 -23.48 7.50 1.71
N ASP A 26 -23.92 6.24 1.60
CA ASP A 26 -25.12 5.75 2.29
C ASP A 26 -24.92 5.70 3.83
N LYS A 27 -23.72 5.32 4.29
CA LYS A 27 -23.35 5.35 5.73
C LYS A 27 -23.17 6.76 6.27
N LYS A 28 -22.62 7.69 5.47
CA LYS A 28 -22.44 9.10 5.83
C LYS A 28 -23.79 9.77 6.06
N LYS A 29 -24.79 9.45 5.23
CA LYS A 29 -26.19 9.88 5.42
C LYS A 29 -26.82 9.37 6.72
N THR A 30 -26.36 8.24 7.26
CA THR A 30 -26.95 7.60 8.46
C THR A 30 -26.20 7.84 9.77
N LYS A 31 -24.89 8.10 9.76
CA LYS A 31 -24.06 8.22 11.00
C LYS A 31 -23.34 9.57 11.21
N GLY A 32 -23.48 10.54 10.31
CA GLY A 32 -22.79 11.85 10.42
C GLY A 32 -21.28 11.78 10.11
N GLU A 33 -20.64 12.95 10.03
CA GLU A 33 -19.28 13.15 9.44
C GLU A 33 -18.10 12.43 10.12
N ALA A 34 -18.28 11.80 11.27
CA ALA A 34 -17.19 11.23 12.07
C ALA A 34 -16.68 9.86 11.60
N ALA A 35 -17.20 9.30 10.51
CA ALA A 35 -16.80 7.97 10.04
C ALA A 35 -15.54 8.03 9.16
N VAL A 36 -14.36 8.01 9.77
CA VAL A 36 -13.10 7.71 9.05
C VAL A 36 -13.16 6.24 8.60
N GLU A 37 -13.43 5.98 7.32
CA GLU A 37 -13.51 4.63 6.77
C GLU A 37 -12.15 4.24 6.16
N ALA A 38 -11.47 3.26 6.76
CA ALA A 38 -10.23 2.70 6.24
C ALA A 38 -10.54 1.72 5.08
N TYR A 39 -9.77 1.82 3.99
CA TYR A 39 -9.93 0.98 2.81
C TYR A 39 -9.31 -0.41 3.02
N SER A 40 -10.12 -1.47 2.90
CA SER A 40 -9.61 -2.83 2.75
C SER A 40 -9.45 -3.15 1.26
N LEU A 41 -8.30 -2.86 0.69
CA LEU A 41 -7.93 -3.43 -0.62
C LEU A 41 -7.66 -4.94 -0.36
N VAL A 42 -8.10 -5.87 -1.20
CA VAL A 42 -7.83 -7.30 -0.96
C VAL A 42 -6.64 -7.70 -1.84
N GLY A 43 -5.55 -8.18 -1.24
CA GLY A 43 -4.30 -8.56 -1.94
C GLY A 43 -3.41 -7.38 -2.36
N PHE A 44 -3.99 -6.34 -2.98
CA PHE A 44 -3.25 -5.14 -3.39
C PHE A 44 -2.61 -4.35 -2.24
N PRO A 45 -3.22 -4.15 -1.05
CA PRO A 45 -2.57 -3.33 -0.03
C PRO A 45 -1.43 -4.08 0.61
N TYR A 46 -1.43 -5.42 0.60
CA TYR A 46 -0.28 -6.17 1.08
C TYR A 46 0.89 -6.04 0.11
N ALA A 47 0.65 -6.09 -1.20
CA ALA A 47 1.67 -5.80 -2.20
C ALA A 47 2.19 -4.36 -2.09
N PHE A 48 1.31 -3.39 -1.90
CA PHE A 48 1.67 -1.98 -1.69
C PHE A 48 2.44 -1.78 -0.38
N GLN A 49 2.05 -2.47 0.69
CA GLN A 49 2.73 -2.46 1.99
C GLN A 49 4.15 -3.03 1.88
N VAL A 50 4.32 -4.16 1.20
CA VAL A 50 5.64 -4.74 0.92
C VAL A 50 6.49 -3.79 0.06
N TRP A 51 5.90 -3.16 -0.96
CA TRP A 51 6.60 -2.14 -1.74
C TRP A 51 7.06 -0.98 -0.86
N ALA A 52 6.22 -0.50 0.08
CA ALA A 52 6.60 0.58 0.99
C ALA A 52 7.75 0.17 1.92
N TYR A 53 7.78 -1.08 2.40
CA TYR A 53 8.91 -1.60 3.20
C TYR A 53 10.22 -1.64 2.42
N GLU A 54 10.17 -2.00 1.14
CA GLU A 54 11.36 -2.09 0.29
C GLU A 54 11.82 -0.70 -0.21
N ALA A 55 10.87 0.17 -0.57
CA ALA A 55 11.16 1.46 -1.20
C ALA A 55 11.50 2.55 -0.18
N ILE A 56 10.96 2.46 1.05
CA ILE A 56 11.13 3.45 2.12
C ILE A 56 11.78 2.77 3.34
N PRO A 57 13.11 2.77 3.45
CA PRO A 57 13.86 2.07 4.50
C PRO A 57 13.40 2.41 5.91
N LEU A 58 13.01 3.67 6.17
CA LEU A 58 12.50 4.07 7.48
C LEU A 58 11.21 3.34 7.85
N ILE A 59 10.30 3.10 6.90
CA ILE A 59 9.08 2.33 7.14
C ILE A 59 9.43 0.85 7.32
N GLY A 60 10.28 0.32 6.45
CA GLY A 60 10.74 -1.06 6.54
C GLY A 60 11.40 -1.38 7.89
N LEU A 61 12.35 -0.55 8.33
CA LEU A 61 13.10 -0.72 9.58
C LEU A 61 12.19 -0.61 10.83
N LYS A 62 11.20 0.28 10.78
CA LYS A 62 10.35 0.59 11.94
C LYS A 62 9.18 -0.40 12.11
N TYR A 63 8.60 -0.87 11.01
CA TYR A 63 7.34 -1.61 11.04
C TYR A 63 7.40 -3.03 10.47
N ALA A 64 8.55 -3.45 9.94
CA ALA A 64 8.70 -4.78 9.37
C ALA A 64 10.09 -5.39 9.60
N THR A 65 10.17 -6.69 9.38
CA THR A 65 11.43 -7.42 9.31
C THR A 65 11.42 -8.30 8.07
N ARG A 66 12.59 -8.41 7.43
CA ARG A 66 12.78 -9.29 6.29
C ARG A 66 13.18 -10.67 6.78
N VAL A 67 12.29 -11.63 6.61
CA VAL A 67 12.41 -13.01 7.11
C VAL A 67 13.30 -13.86 6.18
N SER A 68 13.28 -13.58 4.87
CA SER A 68 14.09 -14.32 3.90
C SER A 68 14.34 -13.52 2.61
N GLU A 69 15.11 -14.06 1.66
CA GLU A 69 15.31 -13.46 0.33
C GLU A 69 14.78 -14.34 -0.82
N ARG A 70 13.84 -15.25 -0.51
CA ARG A 70 13.29 -16.20 -1.50
C ARG A 70 12.27 -15.56 -2.45
N TYR A 71 12.00 -16.20 -3.57
CA TYR A 71 10.89 -15.77 -4.43
C TYR A 71 9.61 -16.54 -4.07
N PRO A 72 8.44 -15.89 -4.07
CA PRO A 72 8.18 -14.47 -4.36
C PRO A 72 8.47 -13.53 -3.16
N ARG A 73 9.06 -12.34 -3.43
CA ARG A 73 9.51 -11.37 -2.40
C ARG A 73 8.44 -10.99 -1.38
N ILE A 74 7.19 -10.93 -1.81
CA ILE A 74 6.03 -10.57 -0.98
C ILE A 74 5.82 -11.50 0.24
N LEU A 75 6.33 -12.73 0.19
CA LEU A 75 6.22 -13.71 1.28
C LEU A 75 7.35 -13.60 2.31
N ASN A 76 8.32 -12.72 2.09
CA ASN A 76 9.50 -12.60 2.93
C ASN A 76 9.43 -11.48 3.97
N TRP A 77 8.29 -10.83 4.10
CA TRP A 77 8.12 -9.71 5.01
C TRP A 77 7.21 -10.12 6.16
N SER A 78 7.63 -9.78 7.37
CA SER A 78 6.80 -9.94 8.57
C SER A 78 6.63 -8.58 9.22
N ALA A 79 5.38 -8.17 9.43
CA ALA A 79 5.07 -6.93 10.13
C ALA A 79 5.35 -7.12 11.63
N THR A 80 6.19 -6.26 12.20
CA THR A 80 6.48 -6.25 13.64
C THR A 80 5.45 -5.44 14.42
N SER A 81 4.86 -4.43 13.79
CA SER A 81 3.80 -3.62 14.38
C SER A 81 2.91 -2.99 13.31
N ALA A 82 1.69 -2.63 13.69
CA ALA A 82 0.74 -1.93 12.82
C ALA A 82 0.81 -0.41 13.10
N PRO A 83 1.31 0.42 12.17
CA PRO A 83 1.41 1.86 12.39
C PRO A 83 0.05 2.54 12.33
N ARG A 84 -0.10 3.63 13.10
CA ARG A 84 -1.20 4.60 12.91
C ARG A 84 -0.90 5.50 11.72
N SER A 85 -1.93 6.07 11.06
CA SER A 85 -1.67 6.91 9.88
C SER A 85 -0.79 8.12 10.21
N THR A 86 -0.96 8.73 11.39
CA THR A 86 -0.12 9.85 11.84
C THR A 86 1.35 9.46 11.96
N GLU A 87 1.65 8.23 12.36
CA GLU A 87 3.03 7.74 12.48
C GLU A 87 3.66 7.46 11.11
N VAL A 88 2.85 7.14 10.11
CA VAL A 88 3.29 6.98 8.72
C VAL A 88 3.50 8.36 8.08
N GLU A 89 2.58 9.30 8.30
CA GLU A 89 2.67 10.68 7.82
C GLU A 89 3.94 11.37 8.34
N ASN A 90 4.28 11.16 9.61
CA ASN A 90 5.50 11.72 10.20
C ASN A 90 6.78 11.22 9.51
N VAL A 91 6.80 10.01 8.96
CA VAL A 91 7.98 9.51 8.21
C VAL A 91 8.24 10.38 6.98
N PHE A 92 7.19 10.93 6.37
CA PHE A 92 7.33 11.83 5.22
C PHE A 92 7.79 13.24 5.58
N LEU A 93 7.77 13.61 6.86
CA LEU A 93 8.26 14.88 7.37
C LEU A 93 9.75 14.81 7.79
N GLU A 94 10.35 13.62 7.79
CA GLU A 94 11.75 13.43 8.17
C GLU A 94 12.69 14.06 7.13
N PRO A 95 13.61 14.96 7.55
CA PRO A 95 14.47 15.72 6.62
C PRO A 95 15.48 14.86 5.86
N HIS A 96 15.72 13.61 6.28
CA HIS A 96 16.67 12.68 5.66
C HIS A 96 15.98 11.44 5.08
N LEU A 97 14.74 11.57 4.62
CA LEU A 97 14.01 10.47 3.98
C LEU A 97 14.71 9.99 2.70
N THR A 98 15.21 8.75 2.74
CA THR A 98 15.81 8.09 1.58
C THR A 98 14.82 7.16 0.90
N PHE A 99 14.82 7.12 -0.43
CA PHE A 99 14.03 6.18 -1.22
C PHE A 99 14.95 5.26 -2.01
N HIS A 100 14.64 3.97 -2.02
CA HIS A 100 15.28 3.03 -2.94
C HIS A 100 14.48 2.98 -4.24
N SER A 101 15.13 3.34 -5.35
CA SER A 101 14.56 3.09 -6.67
C SER A 101 14.69 1.60 -6.97
N LEU A 102 13.61 0.86 -6.79
CA LEU A 102 13.56 -0.60 -6.98
C LEU A 102 13.32 -1.01 -8.43
N LEU A 103 12.92 -0.07 -9.28
CA LEU A 103 12.58 -0.31 -10.68
C LEU A 103 13.42 0.62 -11.56
N THR A 104 14.31 0.04 -12.35
CA THR A 104 14.86 0.72 -13.52
C THR A 104 13.82 0.66 -14.62
N PRO A 105 13.34 1.80 -15.14
CA PRO A 105 12.46 1.79 -16.30
C PRO A 105 13.22 1.15 -17.47
N THR A 106 12.72 0.03 -17.98
CA THR A 106 13.15 -0.48 -19.29
C THR A 106 12.61 0.46 -20.35
N LEU A 107 13.48 0.95 -21.23
CA LEU A 107 13.06 1.63 -22.45
C LEU A 107 12.16 0.66 -23.22
N GLU A 108 10.92 1.06 -23.47
CA GLU A 108 10.02 0.31 -24.35
C GLU A 108 10.61 0.41 -25.77
N GLU A 109 10.93 -0.74 -26.38
CA GLU A 109 11.24 -0.87 -27.81
C GLU A 109 9.96 -0.89 -28.66
#